data_AF-A0A970MZ25-F1
#
_entry.id   AF-A0A970MZ25-F1
#
_cell.length_a   1.000
_cell.length_b   1.000
_cell.length_c   1.000
_cell.angle_alpha   90.00
_cell.angle_beta   90.00
_cell.angle_gamma   90.00
#
_symmetry.space_group_name_H-M   'P 1'
#
loop_
_entity.id
_entity.type
_entity.pdbx_description
1 polymer ?
#
loop_
_entity_poly.entity_id
_entity_poly.type
_entity_poly.pdbx_seq_one_letter_code
_entity_poly.pdbx_strand_id
1 'polypeptide(L)'
;VLLAQTLPGVPVIVGKDRRRSGKLALKHFEPDVIVLDDGLQYWQLSRDIDVVILDAAKPFGSGCLMPMGDLREPVGGLRRAEIVLLNGVGSAQNSALIARVHELAPKARIFGCVREPMCFKNASTGQTLGLDWIKSRKVLAFCGIGKPWSFIESLESMRASVEASIVFSDHYKLTNRDITRIIDEAEAHGVDAIIATEKDIARLANPQVLPNLYSLSIRLHIEDSPQLAQHITNRING
;
A
#
# COMPACT_ATOMS: atom_id res chain seq x y z
N VAL A 1 -13.33 -1.47 -0.77
CA VAL A 1 -13.72 -1.13 0.62
C VAL A 1 -12.74 -0.12 1.21
N LEU A 2 -11.47 -0.48 1.42
CA LEU A 2 -10.47 0.45 1.98
C LEU A 2 -10.36 1.79 1.21
N LEU A 3 -10.14 1.77 -0.11
CA LEU A 3 -10.00 3.01 -0.90
C LEU A 3 -11.20 3.97 -0.75
N ALA A 4 -12.42 3.41 -0.73
CA ALA A 4 -13.64 4.19 -0.56
C ALA A 4 -13.77 4.79 0.86
N GLN A 5 -13.25 4.10 1.88
CA GLN A 5 -13.21 4.59 3.26
C GLN A 5 -12.15 5.68 3.45
N THR A 6 -11.02 5.57 2.75
CA THR A 6 -9.90 6.52 2.88
C THR A 6 -10.06 7.79 2.05
N LEU A 7 -10.91 7.78 1.03
CA LEU A 7 -11.11 8.89 0.09
C LEU A 7 -12.59 9.34 0.09
N PRO A 8 -13.07 9.99 1.16
CA PRO A 8 -14.44 10.49 1.22
C PRO A 8 -14.67 11.50 0.09
N GLY A 9 -15.78 11.35 -0.63
CA GLY A 9 -16.14 12.21 -1.77
C GLY A 9 -15.57 11.76 -3.11
N VAL A 10 -14.71 10.74 -3.17
CA VAL A 10 -14.20 10.18 -4.43
C VAL A 10 -14.98 8.91 -4.80
N PRO A 11 -15.68 8.87 -5.95
CA PRO A 11 -16.36 7.66 -6.40
C PRO A 11 -15.39 6.50 -6.67
N VAL A 12 -15.64 5.35 -6.05
CA VAL A 12 -14.85 4.11 -6.27
C VAL A 12 -15.73 3.06 -6.94
N ILE A 13 -15.40 2.70 -8.18
CA ILE A 13 -16.15 1.70 -8.96
C ILE A 13 -15.32 0.42 -9.09
N VAL A 14 -15.88 -0.69 -8.61
CA VAL A 14 -15.26 -2.01 -8.67
C VAL A 14 -15.93 -2.82 -9.78
N GLY A 15 -15.15 -3.30 -10.76
CA GLY A 15 -15.66 -4.19 -11.79
C GLY A 15 -14.53 -4.78 -12.63
N LYS A 16 -14.64 -6.06 -13.02
CA LYS A 16 -13.59 -6.78 -13.77
C LYS A 16 -13.30 -6.13 -15.13
N ASP A 17 -14.34 -5.64 -15.81
CA ASP A 17 -14.22 -4.92 -17.07
C ASP A 17 -14.06 -3.42 -16.81
N ARG A 18 -12.82 -2.92 -16.92
CA ARG A 18 -12.51 -1.52 -16.62
C ARG A 18 -13.08 -0.55 -17.65
N ARG A 19 -13.34 -1.00 -18.88
CA ARG A 19 -14.03 -0.18 -19.90
C ARG A 19 -15.48 0.05 -19.51
N ARG A 20 -16.18 -0.99 -19.05
CA ARG A 20 -17.56 -0.86 -18.53
C ARG A 20 -17.61 -0.01 -17.27
N SER A 21 -16.69 -0.24 -16.33
CA SER A 21 -16.60 0.58 -15.11
C SER A 21 -16.32 2.05 -15.42
N GLY A 22 -15.42 2.35 -16.37
CA GLY A 22 -15.15 3.72 -16.82
C GLY A 22 -16.37 4.40 -17.46
N LYS A 23 -17.11 3.69 -18.32
CA LYS A 23 -18.37 4.21 -18.89
C LYS A 23 -19.42 4.49 -17.81
N LEU A 24 -19.50 3.63 -16.80
CA LEU A 24 -20.38 3.86 -15.65
C LEU A 24 -19.94 5.10 -14.86
N ALA A 25 -18.62 5.29 -14.68
CA ALA A 25 -18.06 6.48 -14.03
C ALA A 25 -18.48 7.76 -14.74
N LEU A 26 -18.27 7.81 -16.06
CA LEU A 26 -18.65 8.95 -16.90
C LEU A 26 -20.15 9.26 -16.83
N LYS A 27 -20.99 8.23 -16.86
CA LYS A 27 -22.45 8.40 -16.83
C LYS A 27 -22.98 8.97 -15.52
N HIS A 28 -22.37 8.62 -14.39
CA HIS A 28 -22.95 8.88 -13.07
C HIS A 28 -22.22 9.97 -12.27
N PHE A 29 -20.97 10.26 -12.61
CA PHE A 29 -20.12 11.13 -11.80
C PHE A 29 -19.40 12.21 -12.60
N GLU A 30 -19.47 12.18 -13.94
CA GLU A 30 -18.83 13.18 -14.83
C GLU A 30 -17.40 13.57 -14.40
N PRO A 31 -16.50 12.60 -14.13
CA PRO A 31 -15.20 12.91 -13.56
C PRO A 31 -14.28 13.57 -14.60
N ASP A 32 -13.48 14.55 -14.15
CA ASP A 32 -12.39 15.12 -14.95
C ASP A 32 -11.25 14.11 -15.17
N VAL A 33 -11.03 13.22 -14.20
CA VAL A 33 -9.91 12.26 -14.18
C VAL A 33 -10.37 10.90 -13.63
N ILE A 34 -9.94 9.81 -14.28
CA ILE A 34 -10.15 8.44 -13.81
C ILE A 34 -8.80 7.83 -13.43
N VAL A 35 -8.69 7.36 -12.17
CA VAL A 35 -7.50 6.64 -11.69
C VAL A 35 -7.77 5.14 -11.69
N LEU A 36 -6.88 4.38 -12.32
CA LEU A 36 -6.93 2.92 -12.36
C LEU A 36 -5.98 2.32 -11.32
N ASP A 37 -6.52 1.83 -10.20
CA ASP A 37 -5.76 1.04 -9.24
C ASP A 37 -5.40 -0.34 -9.83
N ASP A 38 -4.12 -0.72 -9.72
CA ASP A 38 -3.51 -1.91 -10.35
C ASP A 38 -3.81 -2.03 -11.87
N GLY A 39 -3.77 -0.90 -12.58
CA GLY A 39 -4.20 -0.79 -13.98
C GLY A 39 -3.14 -1.09 -15.05
N LEU A 40 -1.85 -1.20 -14.69
CA LEU A 40 -0.75 -1.21 -15.66
C LEU A 40 -0.85 -2.37 -16.67
N GLN A 41 -1.25 -3.57 -16.20
CA GLN A 41 -1.43 -4.75 -17.05
C GLN A 41 -2.78 -4.79 -17.77
N TYR A 42 -3.67 -3.82 -17.56
CA TYR A 42 -4.98 -3.79 -18.22
C TYR A 42 -4.88 -3.16 -19.61
N TRP A 43 -4.31 -3.88 -20.58
CA TRP A 43 -3.97 -3.31 -21.90
C TRP A 43 -5.17 -2.94 -22.78
N GLN A 44 -6.37 -3.40 -22.43
CA GLN A 44 -7.60 -3.14 -23.21
C GLN A 44 -8.17 -1.73 -23.05
N LEU A 45 -7.56 -0.90 -22.19
CA LEU A 45 -7.98 0.47 -21.92
C LEU A 45 -6.76 1.39 -22.11
N SER A 46 -6.90 2.36 -23.02
CA SER A 46 -5.91 3.41 -23.23
C SER A 46 -5.79 4.27 -21.98
N ARG A 47 -4.59 4.76 -21.71
CA ARG A 47 -4.27 5.60 -20.55
C ARG A 47 -3.35 6.73 -21.00
N ASP A 48 -3.61 7.93 -20.52
CA ASP A 48 -2.84 9.13 -20.88
C ASP A 48 -1.53 9.22 -20.09
N ILE A 49 -1.51 8.62 -18.89
CA ILE A 49 -0.38 8.63 -17.95
C ILE A 49 -0.31 7.24 -17.29
N ASP A 50 0.80 6.53 -17.50
CA ASP A 50 1.17 5.34 -16.74
C ASP A 50 2.10 5.73 -15.58
N VAL A 51 1.66 5.47 -14.35
CA VAL A 51 2.45 5.62 -13.13
C VAL A 51 2.88 4.24 -12.63
N VAL A 52 4.19 3.99 -12.58
CA VAL A 52 4.76 2.71 -12.14
C VAL A 52 5.48 2.86 -10.81
N ILE A 53 5.16 1.99 -9.86
CA ILE A 53 5.85 1.95 -8.56
C ILE A 53 6.87 0.82 -8.61
N LEU A 54 8.15 1.15 -8.38
CA LEU A 54 9.22 0.18 -8.20
C LEU A 54 9.69 0.19 -6.75
N ASP A 55 9.88 -0.98 -6.18
CA ASP A 55 10.50 -1.13 -4.87
C ASP A 55 12.01 -0.99 -5.01
N ALA A 56 12.61 0.06 -4.46
CA ALA A 56 14.01 0.39 -4.68
C ALA A 56 14.99 -0.68 -4.14
N ALA A 57 14.56 -1.46 -3.15
CA ALA A 57 15.33 -2.59 -2.62
C ALA A 57 15.37 -3.79 -3.59
N LYS A 58 14.31 -3.99 -4.39
CA LYS A 58 14.19 -5.11 -5.34
C LYS A 58 13.44 -4.68 -6.63
N PRO A 59 13.97 -3.72 -7.40
CA PRO A 59 13.21 -2.99 -8.42
C PRO A 59 12.77 -3.85 -9.60
N PHE A 60 13.48 -4.95 -9.88
CA PHE A 60 13.16 -5.88 -10.96
C PHE A 60 12.89 -7.30 -10.46
N GLY A 61 12.59 -7.46 -9.17
CA GLY A 61 12.26 -8.76 -8.62
C GLY A 61 13.38 -9.79 -8.79
N SER A 62 13.04 -11.01 -9.20
CA SER A 62 14.01 -12.04 -9.61
C SER A 62 14.49 -11.91 -11.06
N GLY A 63 13.99 -10.91 -11.81
CA GLY A 63 14.23 -10.77 -13.24
C GLY A 63 13.41 -11.73 -14.12
N CYS A 64 12.68 -12.67 -13.52
CA CYS A 64 11.86 -13.66 -14.23
C CYS A 64 10.37 -13.33 -14.14
N LEU A 65 9.64 -13.67 -15.20
CA LEU A 65 8.18 -13.63 -15.20
C LEU A 65 7.59 -14.72 -14.31
N MET A 66 6.38 -14.49 -13.78
CA MET A 66 5.58 -15.55 -13.19
C MET A 66 5.37 -16.71 -14.18
N PRO A 67 5.42 -17.98 -13.73
CA PRO A 67 5.57 -18.43 -12.34
C PRO A 67 7.04 -18.56 -11.85
N MET A 68 8.04 -18.38 -12.71
CA MET A 68 9.46 -18.53 -12.35
C MET A 68 10.02 -17.38 -11.51
N GLY A 69 9.31 -16.25 -11.48
CA GLY A 69 9.65 -15.08 -10.70
C GLY A 69 8.41 -14.29 -10.27
N ASP A 70 8.64 -13.07 -9.82
CA ASP A 70 7.64 -12.15 -9.28
C ASP A 70 7.19 -11.07 -10.29
N LEU A 71 7.79 -11.01 -11.49
CA LEU A 71 7.39 -10.05 -12.50
C LEU A 71 6.08 -10.47 -13.19
N ARG A 72 5.13 -9.54 -13.25
CA ARG A 72 3.85 -9.71 -13.99
C ARG A 72 4.00 -9.45 -15.49
N GLU A 73 5.01 -8.69 -15.88
CA GLU A 73 5.33 -8.35 -17.26
C GLU A 73 6.84 -8.14 -17.42
N PRO A 74 7.39 -8.23 -18.64
CA PRO A 74 8.82 -8.01 -18.85
C PRO A 74 9.23 -6.61 -18.45
N VAL A 75 10.47 -6.44 -17.97
CA VAL A 75 11.01 -5.13 -17.56
C VAL A 75 10.92 -4.08 -18.67
N GLY A 76 10.95 -4.49 -19.94
CA GLY A 76 10.75 -3.60 -21.09
C GLY A 76 9.38 -2.90 -21.13
N GLY A 77 8.38 -3.41 -20.40
CA GLY A 77 7.09 -2.75 -20.22
C GLY A 77 7.17 -1.39 -19.53
N LEU A 78 8.24 -1.16 -18.76
CA LEU A 78 8.52 0.11 -18.09
C LEU A 78 8.66 1.28 -19.08
N ARG A 79 8.95 1.01 -20.37
CA ARG A 79 9.02 2.03 -21.44
C ARG A 79 7.72 2.83 -21.59
N ARG A 80 6.58 2.27 -21.16
CA ARG A 80 5.29 2.96 -21.19
C ARG A 80 5.12 3.99 -20.07
N ALA A 81 5.93 3.93 -19.01
CA ALA A 81 5.76 4.79 -17.86
C ALA A 81 6.08 6.25 -18.20
N GLU A 82 5.18 7.16 -17.83
CA GLU A 82 5.42 8.61 -17.76
C GLU A 82 6.01 8.99 -16.41
N ILE A 83 5.68 8.24 -15.35
CA ILE A 83 6.16 8.49 -13.99
C ILE A 83 6.59 7.16 -13.36
N VAL A 84 7.79 7.15 -12.79
CA VAL A 84 8.28 6.06 -11.93
C VAL A 84 8.42 6.56 -10.50
N LEU A 85 7.72 5.93 -9.57
CA LEU A 85 7.89 6.14 -8.13
C LEU A 85 8.82 5.07 -7.57
N LEU A 86 9.99 5.47 -7.06
CA LEU A 86 10.93 4.59 -6.37
C LEU A 86 10.59 4.54 -4.88
N ASN A 87 9.91 3.48 -4.48
CA ASN A 87 9.51 3.25 -3.10
C ASN A 87 10.67 2.73 -2.25
N GLY A 88 10.88 3.35 -1.09
CA GLY A 88 11.91 2.96 -0.11
C GLY A 88 13.22 3.73 -0.23
N VAL A 89 13.25 4.83 -1.00
CA VAL A 89 14.40 5.74 -1.11
C VAL A 89 13.94 7.19 -1.03
N GLY A 90 14.64 8.01 -0.25
CA GLY A 90 14.68 9.47 -0.46
C GLY A 90 15.66 9.80 -1.59
N SER A 91 15.59 11.00 -2.19
CA SER A 91 16.50 11.35 -3.28
C SER A 91 17.95 11.16 -2.88
N ALA A 92 18.76 10.88 -3.90
CA ALA A 92 20.20 10.66 -3.84
C ALA A 92 20.69 9.27 -3.41
N GLN A 93 19.82 8.33 -2.99
CA GLN A 93 20.32 7.06 -2.43
C GLN A 93 20.60 5.93 -3.43
N ASN A 94 20.37 6.11 -4.74
CA ASN A 94 20.57 4.99 -5.67
C ASN A 94 20.81 5.41 -7.15
N SER A 95 21.92 6.11 -7.40
CA SER A 95 22.28 6.64 -8.74
C SER A 95 22.31 5.56 -9.83
N ALA A 96 22.79 4.35 -9.50
CA ALA A 96 22.82 3.22 -10.42
C ALA A 96 21.40 2.74 -10.80
N LEU A 97 20.49 2.64 -9.83
CA LEU A 97 19.10 2.29 -10.10
C LEU A 97 18.41 3.36 -10.95
N ILE A 98 18.60 4.63 -10.62
CA ILE A 98 18.03 5.75 -11.37
C ILE A 98 18.51 5.72 -12.82
N ALA A 99 19.81 5.52 -13.05
CA ALA A 99 20.37 5.37 -14.39
C ALA A 99 19.74 4.19 -15.14
N ARG A 100 19.60 3.04 -14.48
CA ARG A 100 19.00 1.85 -15.08
C ARG A 100 17.51 2.05 -15.43
N VAL A 101 16.75 2.71 -14.56
CA VAL A 101 15.34 3.05 -14.84
C VAL A 101 15.26 4.01 -16.02
N HIS A 102 16.15 4.99 -16.09
CA HIS A 102 16.20 5.95 -17.20
C HIS A 102 16.52 5.27 -18.54
N GLU A 103 17.39 4.26 -18.57
CA GLU A 103 17.63 3.46 -19.79
C GLU A 103 16.37 2.72 -20.28
N LEU A 104 15.59 2.18 -19.34
CA LEU A 104 14.40 1.38 -19.63
C LEU A 104 13.17 2.24 -19.96
N ALA A 105 13.07 3.38 -19.30
CA ALA A 105 11.95 4.33 -19.39
C ALA A 105 12.47 5.76 -19.61
N PRO A 106 13.04 6.06 -20.78
CA PRO A 106 13.71 7.34 -21.05
C PRO A 106 12.78 8.56 -21.04
N LYS A 107 11.46 8.34 -21.04
CA LYS A 107 10.45 9.41 -20.97
C LYS A 107 9.94 9.62 -19.54
N ALA A 108 10.24 8.71 -18.62
CA ALA A 108 9.65 8.73 -17.30
C ALA A 108 10.33 9.78 -16.41
N ARG A 109 9.52 10.55 -15.67
CA ARG A 109 10.01 11.30 -14.51
C ARG A 109 10.13 10.35 -13.32
N ILE A 110 11.25 10.40 -12.63
CA ILE A 110 11.54 9.52 -11.50
C ILE A 110 11.41 10.33 -10.20
N PHE A 111 10.61 9.83 -9.26
CA PHE A 111 10.45 10.44 -7.94
C PHE A 111 10.74 9.41 -6.84
N GLY A 112 11.42 9.83 -5.78
CA GLY A 112 11.56 9.04 -4.56
C GLY A 112 10.28 9.09 -3.73
N CYS A 113 9.92 7.96 -3.11
CA CYS A 113 8.87 7.94 -2.11
C CYS A 113 9.19 6.97 -0.97
N VAL A 114 8.70 7.30 0.21
CA VAL A 114 8.88 6.49 1.42
C VAL A 114 7.55 6.33 2.15
N ARG A 115 7.38 5.18 2.80
CA ARG A 115 6.21 4.92 3.64
C ARG A 115 6.53 5.34 5.05
N GLU A 116 5.74 6.24 5.59
CA GLU A 116 5.93 6.80 6.93
C GLU A 116 4.78 6.38 7.84
N PRO A 117 5.07 5.77 9.00
CA PRO A 117 4.10 5.62 10.07
C PRO A 117 3.59 6.98 10.52
N MET A 118 2.28 7.12 10.71
CA MET A 118 1.66 8.39 11.11
C MET A 118 1.09 8.34 12.52
N CYS A 119 0.27 7.34 12.80
CA CYS A 119 -0.47 7.21 14.06
C CYS A 119 -1.03 5.80 14.23
N PHE A 120 -1.44 5.47 15.44
CA PHE A 120 -2.25 4.30 15.75
C PHE A 120 -3.72 4.70 15.85
N LYS A 121 -4.62 3.94 15.22
CA LYS A 121 -6.07 4.17 15.34
C LYS A 121 -6.76 2.95 15.93
N ASN A 122 -7.46 3.15 17.04
CA ASN A 122 -8.25 2.10 17.68
C ASN A 122 -9.43 1.71 16.78
N ALA A 123 -9.56 0.42 16.47
CA ALA A 123 -10.57 -0.07 15.55
C ALA A 123 -12.00 -0.04 16.13
N SER A 124 -12.14 -0.01 17.45
CA SER A 124 -13.44 0.00 18.15
C SER A 124 -13.91 1.41 18.48
N THR A 125 -13.01 2.27 18.98
CA THR A 125 -13.36 3.62 19.46
C THR A 125 -13.09 4.72 18.45
N GLY A 126 -12.30 4.45 17.41
CA GLY A 126 -11.81 5.47 16.47
C GLY A 126 -10.76 6.42 17.05
N GLN A 127 -10.34 6.21 18.30
CA GLN A 127 -9.31 7.03 18.95
C GLN A 127 -8.00 6.98 18.15
N THR A 128 -7.40 8.15 17.92
CA THR A 128 -6.10 8.29 17.26
C THR A 128 -5.02 8.60 18.30
N LEU A 129 -3.91 7.88 18.24
CA LEU A 129 -2.78 7.97 19.15
C LEU A 129 -1.49 8.22 18.35
N GLY A 130 -0.60 9.05 18.88
CA GLY A 130 0.71 9.31 18.27
C GLY A 130 1.61 8.07 18.29
N LEU A 131 2.71 8.11 17.52
CA LEU A 131 3.64 6.98 17.42
C LEU A 131 4.28 6.60 18.76
N ASP A 132 4.55 7.58 19.62
CA ASP A 132 5.15 7.35 20.94
C ASP A 132 4.30 6.48 21.87
N TRP A 133 2.99 6.36 21.60
CA TRP A 133 2.10 5.53 22.42
C TRP A 133 2.53 4.06 22.47
N ILE A 134 3.17 3.56 21.41
CA ILE A 134 3.58 2.15 21.30
C ILE A 134 4.87 1.84 22.07
N LYS A 135 5.63 2.87 22.46
CA LYS A 135 6.97 2.72 23.03
C LYS A 135 6.92 1.88 24.30
N SER A 136 7.73 0.81 24.32
CA SER A 136 7.82 -0.17 25.41
C SER A 136 6.52 -0.91 25.74
N ARG A 137 5.48 -0.82 24.89
CA ARG A 137 4.29 -1.66 25.01
C ARG A 137 4.53 -3.02 24.42
N LYS A 138 4.00 -4.04 25.09
CA LYS A 138 3.93 -5.41 24.58
C LYS A 138 2.83 -5.50 23.56
N VAL A 139 3.12 -5.99 22.37
CA VAL A 139 2.15 -6.06 21.30
C VAL A 139 2.17 -7.40 20.59
N LEU A 140 0.99 -7.82 20.15
CA LEU A 140 0.85 -8.85 19.13
C LEU A 140 0.63 -8.16 17.78
N ALA A 141 1.45 -8.49 16.78
CA ALA A 141 1.28 -7.97 15.43
C ALA A 141 0.63 -9.03 14.52
N PHE A 142 -0.38 -8.66 13.74
CA PHE A 142 -0.86 -9.55 12.67
C PHE A 142 -1.06 -8.81 11.35
N CYS A 143 -0.74 -9.48 10.24
CA CYS A 143 -0.95 -8.90 8.92
C CYS A 143 -1.06 -9.95 7.80
N GLY A 144 -1.77 -9.58 6.73
CA GLY A 144 -1.95 -10.35 5.49
C GLY A 144 -1.60 -9.50 4.28
N ILE A 145 -0.34 -9.04 4.21
CA ILE A 145 0.19 -8.16 3.17
C ILE A 145 1.43 -8.77 2.50
N GLY A 146 1.79 -8.31 1.29
CA GLY A 146 2.92 -8.86 0.52
C GLY A 146 4.32 -8.75 1.16
N LYS A 147 4.51 -7.88 2.17
CA LYS A 147 5.77 -7.77 2.95
C LYS A 147 5.50 -7.71 4.46
N PRO A 148 5.18 -8.84 5.11
CA PRO A 148 4.82 -8.88 6.53
C PRO A 148 5.93 -8.37 7.45
N TRP A 149 7.18 -8.75 7.17
CA TRP A 149 8.33 -8.41 8.02
C TRP A 149 8.60 -6.91 8.09
N SER A 150 8.40 -6.18 6.98
CA SER A 150 8.54 -4.71 6.98
C SER A 150 7.54 -4.03 7.93
N PHE A 151 6.35 -4.61 8.11
CA PHE A 151 5.38 -4.10 9.08
C PHE A 151 5.82 -4.37 10.53
N ILE A 152 6.35 -5.56 10.81
CA ILE A 152 6.88 -5.92 12.15
C ILE A 152 8.10 -5.04 12.49
N GLU A 153 9.07 -4.95 11.58
CA GLU A 153 10.26 -4.08 11.70
C GLU A 153 9.87 -2.61 11.93
N SER A 154 8.78 -2.14 11.31
CA SER A 154 8.28 -0.78 11.54
C SER A 154 7.84 -0.60 13.00
N LEU A 155 7.15 -1.57 13.60
CA LEU A 155 6.73 -1.52 15.01
C LEU A 155 7.94 -1.53 15.95
N GLU A 156 8.92 -2.40 15.69
CA GLU A 156 10.16 -2.49 16.47
C GLU A 156 10.99 -1.21 16.35
N SER A 157 11.05 -0.58 15.18
CA SER A 157 11.74 0.71 14.97
C SER A 157 11.11 1.84 15.81
N MET A 158 9.80 1.76 16.07
CA MET A 158 9.07 2.64 16.98
C MET A 158 9.18 2.21 18.46
N ARG A 159 10.07 1.25 18.76
CA ARG A 159 10.37 0.72 20.09
C ARG A 159 9.19 -0.02 20.75
N ALA A 160 8.32 -0.63 19.95
CA ALA A 160 7.35 -1.61 20.44
C ALA A 160 8.06 -2.89 20.88
N SER A 161 7.55 -3.58 21.90
CA SER A 161 7.97 -4.94 22.26
C SER A 161 7.03 -5.92 21.56
N VAL A 162 7.42 -6.42 20.38
CA VAL A 162 6.59 -7.36 19.63
C VAL A 162 6.76 -8.77 20.21
N GLU A 163 5.83 -9.20 21.07
CA GLU A 163 5.92 -10.47 21.79
C GLU A 163 5.47 -11.66 20.94
N ALA A 164 4.55 -11.41 20.01
CA ALA A 164 4.01 -12.42 19.11
C ALA A 164 3.67 -11.81 17.75
N SER A 165 3.77 -12.61 16.70
CA SER A 165 3.31 -12.21 15.37
C SER A 165 2.57 -13.32 14.63
N ILE A 166 1.51 -12.95 13.91
CA ILE A 166 0.72 -13.87 13.10
C ILE A 166 0.65 -13.34 11.67
N VAL A 167 1.25 -14.10 10.75
CA VAL A 167 1.32 -13.75 9.33
C VAL A 167 0.32 -14.58 8.55
N PHE A 168 -0.55 -13.90 7.79
CA PHE A 168 -1.50 -14.50 6.88
C PHE A 168 -1.07 -14.28 5.42
N SER A 169 -1.61 -15.08 4.50
CA SER A 169 -1.40 -14.86 3.06
C SER A 169 -2.00 -13.52 2.61
N ASP A 170 -1.45 -12.93 1.54
CA ASP A 170 -2.06 -11.72 0.98
C ASP A 170 -3.50 -12.01 0.52
N HIS A 171 -4.38 -11.04 0.74
CA HIS A 171 -5.82 -11.17 0.52
C HIS A 171 -6.55 -12.26 1.35
N TYR A 172 -5.92 -12.81 2.39
CA TYR A 172 -6.56 -13.79 3.27
C TYR A 172 -7.79 -13.19 3.98
N LYS A 173 -8.86 -14.00 4.08
CA LYS A 173 -10.07 -13.66 4.83
C LYS A 173 -10.02 -14.36 6.18
N LEU A 174 -9.94 -13.58 7.25
CA LEU A 174 -9.90 -14.09 8.61
C LEU A 174 -11.19 -14.85 8.94
N THR A 175 -11.03 -16.05 9.48
CA THR A 175 -12.12 -16.90 9.99
C THR A 175 -12.30 -16.68 11.50
N ASN A 176 -13.43 -17.14 12.06
CA ASN A 176 -13.63 -17.10 13.51
C ASN A 176 -12.53 -17.86 14.28
N ARG A 177 -11.97 -18.93 13.70
CA ARG A 177 -10.85 -19.66 14.30
C ARG A 177 -9.58 -18.82 14.36
N ASP A 178 -9.34 -18.01 13.33
CA ASP A 178 -8.19 -17.09 13.30
C ASP A 178 -8.36 -15.99 14.35
N ILE A 179 -9.57 -15.47 14.55
CA ILE A 179 -9.89 -14.51 15.61
C ILE A 179 -9.62 -15.11 16.98
N THR A 180 -10.12 -16.31 17.26
CA THR A 180 -9.84 -17.01 18.53
C THR A 180 -8.34 -17.20 18.73
N ARG A 181 -7.61 -17.64 17.71
CA ARG A 181 -6.15 -17.77 17.76
C ARG A 181 -5.44 -16.46 18.09
N ILE A 182 -5.86 -15.34 17.49
CA ILE A 182 -5.27 -14.02 17.79
C ILE A 182 -5.49 -13.64 19.25
N ILE A 183 -6.68 -13.92 19.80
CA ILE A 183 -7.01 -13.64 21.20
C ILE A 183 -6.17 -14.52 22.13
N ASP A 184 -6.16 -15.83 21.90
CA ASP A 184 -5.42 -16.79 22.72
C ASP A 184 -3.91 -16.46 22.77
N GLU A 185 -3.32 -16.09 21.64
CA GLU A 185 -1.91 -15.68 21.56
C GLU A 185 -1.65 -14.35 22.28
N ALA A 186 -2.57 -13.39 22.17
CA ALA A 186 -2.48 -12.11 22.86
C ALA A 186 -2.54 -12.29 24.39
N GLU A 187 -3.42 -13.16 24.88
CA GLU A 187 -3.55 -13.48 26.30
C GLU A 187 -2.33 -14.27 26.81
N ALA A 188 -1.87 -15.27 26.08
CA ALA A 188 -0.71 -16.09 26.46
C ALA A 188 0.58 -15.27 26.62
N HIS A 189 0.75 -14.22 25.82
CA HIS A 189 1.91 -13.33 25.88
C HIS A 189 1.69 -12.08 26.75
N GLY A 190 0.48 -11.88 27.28
CA GLY A 190 0.13 -10.73 28.12
C GLY A 190 0.37 -9.39 27.42
N VAL A 191 -0.07 -9.26 26.17
CA VAL A 191 0.16 -8.06 25.36
C VAL A 191 -0.78 -6.92 25.75
N ASP A 192 -0.29 -5.68 25.66
CA ASP A 192 -1.06 -4.47 25.92
C ASP A 192 -2.03 -4.14 24.78
N ALA A 193 -1.67 -4.50 23.55
CA ALA A 193 -2.43 -4.17 22.35
C ALA A 193 -2.20 -5.18 21.21
N ILE A 194 -3.21 -5.31 20.35
CA ILE A 194 -3.12 -6.03 19.08
C ILE A 194 -2.97 -5.00 17.97
N ILE A 195 -1.93 -5.14 17.15
CA ILE A 195 -1.62 -4.20 16.06
C ILE A 195 -1.76 -4.90 14.71
N ALA A 196 -2.50 -4.29 13.81
CA ALA A 196 -2.70 -4.80 12.46
C ALA A 196 -2.57 -3.70 11.40
N THR A 197 -2.58 -4.08 10.13
CA THR A 197 -2.62 -3.11 9.03
C THR A 197 -4.04 -2.58 8.82
N GLU A 198 -4.17 -1.36 8.30
CA GLU A 198 -5.47 -0.81 7.89
C GLU A 198 -6.18 -1.72 6.86
N LYS A 199 -5.41 -2.42 6.01
CA LYS A 199 -5.94 -3.38 5.03
C LYS A 199 -6.59 -4.59 5.68
N ASP A 200 -5.96 -5.14 6.72
CA ASP A 200 -6.47 -6.34 7.40
C ASP A 200 -7.67 -6.00 8.27
N ILE A 201 -7.65 -4.86 8.97
CA ILE A 201 -8.79 -4.38 9.75
C ILE A 201 -10.00 -4.09 8.84
N ALA A 202 -9.81 -3.50 7.66
CA ALA A 202 -10.89 -3.26 6.71
C ALA A 202 -11.54 -4.54 6.13
N ARG A 203 -10.94 -5.72 6.35
CA ARG A 203 -11.49 -7.02 5.95
C ARG A 203 -12.25 -7.72 7.08
N LEU A 204 -12.12 -7.25 8.32
CA LEU A 204 -12.86 -7.78 9.45
C LEU A 204 -14.34 -7.39 9.35
N ALA A 205 -15.23 -8.38 9.49
CA ALA A 205 -16.66 -8.12 9.54
C ALA A 205 -17.06 -7.32 10.78
N ASN A 206 -16.41 -7.60 11.92
CA ASN A 206 -16.58 -6.88 13.17
C ASN A 206 -15.22 -6.73 13.85
N PRO A 207 -14.52 -5.59 13.72
CA PRO A 207 -13.24 -5.35 14.39
C PRO A 207 -13.32 -5.37 15.93
N GLN A 208 -14.50 -5.12 16.51
CA GLN A 208 -14.70 -5.02 17.96
C GLN A 208 -14.55 -6.36 18.69
N VAL A 209 -14.51 -7.49 17.96
CA VAL A 209 -14.28 -8.82 18.54
C VAL A 209 -12.85 -8.99 19.06
N LEU A 210 -11.90 -8.19 18.56
CA LEU A 210 -10.52 -8.20 19.04
C LEU A 210 -10.35 -7.08 20.07
N PRO A 211 -9.92 -7.39 21.30
CA PRO A 211 -9.70 -6.38 22.34
C PRO A 211 -8.48 -5.54 21.99
N ASN A 212 -8.52 -4.24 22.32
CA ASN A 212 -7.40 -3.31 22.13
C ASN A 212 -6.74 -3.41 20.74
N LEU A 213 -7.57 -3.52 19.69
CA LEU A 213 -7.12 -3.58 18.31
C LEU A 213 -6.81 -2.19 17.76
N TYR A 214 -5.60 -2.00 17.24
CA TYR A 214 -5.18 -0.77 16.58
C TYR A 214 -4.65 -1.05 15.17
N SER A 215 -4.96 -0.13 14.25
CA SER A 215 -4.27 -0.04 12.97
C SER A 215 -3.05 0.86 13.08
N LEU A 216 -1.93 0.47 12.46
CA LEU A 216 -0.87 1.43 12.14
C LEU A 216 -1.23 2.14 10.83
N SER A 217 -1.54 3.44 10.91
CA SER A 217 -1.80 4.25 9.74
C SER A 217 -0.47 4.65 9.09
N ILE A 218 -0.34 4.40 7.79
CA ILE A 218 0.87 4.65 7.02
C ILE A 218 0.53 5.61 5.89
N ARG A 219 1.37 6.62 5.68
CA ARG A 219 1.27 7.55 4.56
C ARG A 219 2.43 7.36 3.61
N LEU A 220 2.16 7.51 2.31
CA LEU A 220 3.21 7.63 1.32
C LEU A 220 3.68 9.10 1.27
N HIS A 221 4.92 9.35 1.65
CA HIS A 221 5.59 10.62 1.43
C HIS A 221 6.31 10.57 0.07
N ILE A 222 6.04 11.55 -0.78
CA ILE A 222 6.68 11.73 -2.09
C ILE A 222 7.48 13.02 -2.02
N GLU A 223 8.78 12.92 -2.29
CA GLU A 223 9.74 13.97 -1.98
C GLU A 223 9.48 15.31 -2.69
N ASP A 224 9.01 15.26 -3.94
CA ASP A 224 8.58 16.45 -4.69
C ASP A 224 7.15 16.27 -5.19
N SER A 225 6.24 16.07 -4.23
CA SER A 225 4.80 15.97 -4.52
C SER A 225 4.26 17.16 -5.33
N PRO A 226 4.70 18.43 -5.12
CA PRO A 226 4.26 19.54 -5.96
C PRO A 226 4.67 19.39 -7.43
N GLN A 227 5.91 19.00 -7.71
CA GLN A 227 6.36 18.80 -9.08
C GLN A 227 5.68 17.60 -9.75
N LEU A 228 5.42 16.52 -9.00
CA LEU A 228 4.62 15.39 -9.46
C LEU A 228 3.21 15.85 -9.88
N ALA A 229 2.53 16.60 -9.01
CA ALA A 229 1.20 17.13 -9.29
C ALA A 229 1.20 18.05 -10.52
N GLN A 230 2.17 18.96 -10.62
CA GLN A 230 2.31 19.84 -11.78
C GLN A 230 2.52 19.04 -13.08
N HIS A 231 3.33 17.98 -13.04
CA HIS A 231 3.58 17.15 -14.21
C HIS A 231 2.32 16.42 -14.66
N ILE A 232 1.55 15.85 -13.72
CA ILE A 232 0.27 15.20 -14.01
C ILE A 232 -0.71 16.21 -14.62
N THR A 233 -0.87 17.38 -14.01
CA THR A 233 -1.79 18.43 -14.50
C THR A 233 -1.42 18.91 -15.89
N ASN A 234 -0.13 19.12 -16.18
CA ASN A 234 0.32 19.52 -17.51
C ASN A 234 0.04 18.46 -18.59
N ARG A 235 0.07 17.18 -18.21
CA ARG A 235 -0.23 16.07 -19.14
C ARG A 235 -1.72 15.87 -19.36
N ILE A 236 -2.56 16.22 -18.39
CA ILE A 236 -4.02 16.16 -18.52
C ILE A 236 -4.54 17.35 -19.33
N ASN A 237 -3.95 18.54 -19.17
CA ASN A 237 -4.42 19.78 -19.80
C ASN A 237 -3.81 20.06 -21.19
N GLY A 238 -2.77 19.33 -21.60
CA GLY A 238 -2.03 19.56 -22.85
C GLY A 238 -2.24 18.45 -23.86
#